data_AF-Q9RGA9-F1
#
_entry.id   AF-Q9RGA9-F1
#
_cell.length_a   1.000
_cell.length_b   1.000
_cell.length_c   1.000
_cell.angle_alpha   90.00
_cell.angle_beta   90.00
_cell.angle_gamma   90.00
#
_symmetry.space_group_name_H-M   'P 1'
#
loop_
_entity.id
_entity.type
_entity.pdbx_description
1 polymer ?
#
loop_
_entity_poly.entity_id
_entity_poly.type
_entity_poly.pdbx_seq_one_letter_code
_entity_poly.pdbx_strand_id
1 'polypeptide(L)'
;MGLPQPIVTQQMVIAELVKAGIDRDIATDLSYRYYRNELTYKDIEYLETTFNLKLEKVGASLKSDIKDLDNKIDTVENNLNIKIDNVRNELKSDIKDLDNKIDNVRNELKSDIKDLDNKIDNVRNELKSDIKDLDNKIDNVRNELKSDIKDLDNKIDNVRNELKSDIKDLDNKIDTVENNLNIKIDNVRNELKSDIKDLDNKIDTVENNLNIKIDNVRNELKSDIKDLDNKIDNVRNELKSDIKDLDNKIDTVENNLNIKIDTVKNELKSDIKDLDNKIDNVRNELKSDIKDLDNKIDVNKMELKSTLRLHNWMFGTIITISIGILLTLIFK
;
A
#
# COMPACT_ATOMS: atom_id res chain seq x y z
N MET A 1 136.45 136.21 45.34
CA MET A 1 136.26 135.28 44.21
C MET A 1 134.84 134.77 44.28
N GLY A 2 133.92 135.43 43.57
CA GLY A 2 132.51 135.06 43.50
C GLY A 2 132.12 134.96 42.04
N LEU A 3 131.40 133.90 41.68
CA LEU A 3 130.62 133.90 40.44
C LEU A 3 129.32 134.67 40.71
N PRO A 4 128.89 135.51 39.75
CA PRO A 4 127.78 136.44 39.94
C PRO A 4 126.49 135.67 40.19
N GLN A 5 125.85 135.94 41.32
CA GLN A 5 124.48 135.47 41.56
C GLN A 5 123.60 136.05 40.46
N PRO A 6 122.81 135.22 39.73
CA PRO A 6 121.89 135.74 38.73
C PRO A 6 120.97 136.72 39.44
N ILE A 7 121.06 137.96 38.99
CA ILE A 7 120.32 139.09 39.55
C ILE A 7 118.87 138.85 39.14
N VAL A 8 118.10 138.20 40.03
CA VAL A 8 116.65 138.00 39.90
C VAL A 8 116.06 139.37 39.73
N THR A 9 115.40 139.67 38.60
CA THR A 9 114.85 141.00 38.29
C THR A 9 113.42 141.16 38.77
N GLN A 10 113.01 142.41 39.04
CA GLN A 10 111.65 142.74 39.49
C GLN A 10 110.61 142.14 38.53
N GLN A 11 110.87 142.20 37.22
CA GLN A 11 109.98 141.62 36.20
C GLN A 11 109.78 140.11 36.37
N MET A 12 110.80 139.36 36.81
CA MET A 12 110.70 137.92 37.07
C MET A 12 109.81 137.63 38.28
N VAL A 13 109.90 138.43 39.34
CA VAL A 13 109.05 138.29 40.53
C VAL A 13 107.59 138.65 40.20
N ILE A 14 107.34 139.70 39.41
CA ILE A 14 105.98 140.02 38.93
C ILE A 14 105.41 138.84 38.14
N ALA A 15 106.21 138.29 37.22
CA ALA A 15 105.75 137.19 36.38
C ALA A 15 105.30 135.99 37.22
N GLU A 16 106.06 135.61 38.26
CA GLU A 16 105.67 134.49 39.13
C GLU A 16 104.51 134.81 40.08
N LEU A 17 104.42 136.03 40.61
CA LEU A 17 103.26 136.43 41.44
C LEU A 17 101.97 136.41 40.62
N VAL A 18 102.00 136.92 39.39
CA VAL A 18 100.84 136.86 38.48
C VAL A 18 100.50 135.42 38.11
N LYS A 19 101.51 134.57 37.91
CA LYS A 19 101.31 133.14 37.64
C LYS A 19 100.67 132.42 38.82
N ALA A 20 100.97 132.83 40.05
CA ALA A 20 100.30 132.38 41.27
C ALA A 20 98.87 132.92 41.41
N GLY A 21 98.36 133.63 40.40
CA GLY A 21 97.00 134.18 40.36
C GLY A 21 96.83 135.48 41.13
N ILE A 22 97.94 136.13 41.54
CA ILE A 22 97.89 137.45 42.16
C ILE A 22 97.63 138.45 41.04
N ASP A 23 96.69 139.36 41.28
CA ASP A 23 96.36 140.40 40.32
C ASP A 23 97.61 141.19 39.90
N ARG A 24 97.71 141.54 38.61
CA ARG A 24 98.93 142.08 38.03
C ARG A 24 99.38 143.41 38.64
N ASP A 25 98.46 144.26 39.06
CA ASP A 25 98.81 145.53 39.68
C ASP A 25 99.37 145.30 41.10
N ILE A 26 98.77 144.37 41.84
CA ILE A 26 99.23 143.96 43.18
C ILE A 26 100.58 143.23 43.09
N ALA A 27 100.74 142.33 42.12
CA ALA A 27 101.99 141.63 41.86
C ALA A 27 103.12 142.60 41.47
N THR A 28 102.80 143.69 40.76
CA THR A 28 103.75 144.75 40.39
C THR A 28 104.24 145.55 41.60
N ASP A 29 103.32 145.96 42.48
CA ASP A 29 103.67 146.66 43.74
C ASP A 29 104.46 145.75 44.70
N LEU A 30 103.99 144.51 44.92
CA LEU A 30 104.68 143.52 45.75
C LEU A 30 106.08 143.22 45.21
N SER A 31 106.23 143.05 43.90
CA SER A 31 107.55 142.83 43.32
C SER A 31 108.49 144.03 43.51
N TYR A 32 107.98 145.27 43.36
CA TYR A 32 108.77 146.49 43.61
C TYR A 32 109.27 146.54 45.05
N ARG A 33 108.41 146.19 46.00
CA ARG A 33 108.74 146.14 47.44
C ARG A 33 109.69 144.99 47.79
N TYR A 34 109.52 143.81 47.21
CA TYR A 34 110.45 142.68 47.36
C TYR A 34 111.87 143.06 46.94
N TYR A 35 112.01 143.80 45.83
CA TYR A 35 113.30 144.24 45.33
C TYR A 35 114.00 145.30 46.18
N ARG A 36 113.23 146.11 46.89
CA ARG A 36 113.72 147.17 47.79
C ARG A 36 113.93 146.69 49.23
N ASN A 37 113.73 145.39 49.52
CA ASN A 37 113.61 144.86 50.89
C ASN A 37 112.53 145.59 51.72
N GLU A 38 111.52 146.13 51.04
CA GLU A 38 110.34 146.79 51.61
C GLU A 38 109.11 145.88 51.57
N LEU A 39 109.24 144.62 51.18
CA LEU A 39 108.18 143.64 51.37
C LEU A 39 108.07 143.37 52.86
N THR A 40 107.02 143.91 53.45
CA THR A 40 106.84 143.82 54.89
C THR A 40 106.18 142.49 55.23
N TYR A 41 106.42 142.00 56.46
CA TYR A 41 105.73 140.84 57.01
C TYR A 41 104.20 140.92 56.82
N LYS A 42 103.63 142.13 56.83
CA LYS A 42 102.21 142.42 56.62
C LYS A 42 101.70 142.06 55.22
N ASP A 43 102.52 142.20 54.19
CA ASP A 43 102.10 141.95 52.80
C ASP A 43 101.96 140.43 52.55
N ILE A 44 102.88 139.63 53.11
CA ILE A 44 102.80 138.16 53.10
C ILE A 44 101.63 137.68 53.96
N GLU A 45 101.47 138.27 55.15
CA GLU A 45 100.36 137.99 56.07
C GLU A 45 99.00 138.26 55.40
N TYR A 46 98.88 139.32 54.60
CA TYR A 46 97.64 139.63 53.85
C TYR A 46 97.32 138.57 52.78
N LEU A 47 98.32 138.12 52.02
CA LEU A 47 98.16 137.06 51.01
C LEU A 47 97.79 135.73 51.66
N GLU A 48 98.47 135.34 52.73
CA GLU A 48 98.18 134.15 53.51
C GLU A 48 96.75 134.20 54.06
N THR A 49 96.37 135.32 54.68
CA THR A 49 95.02 135.54 55.21
C THR A 49 93.97 135.43 54.10
N THR A 50 94.23 136.01 52.93
CA THR A 50 93.31 135.97 51.78
C THR A 50 93.17 134.58 51.18
N PHE A 51 94.29 133.84 51.03
CA PHE A 51 94.26 132.46 50.55
C PHE A 51 93.56 131.54 51.54
N ASN A 52 93.85 131.67 52.84
CA ASN A 52 93.19 130.91 53.89
C ASN A 52 91.67 131.17 53.90
N LEU A 53 91.24 132.43 53.76
CA LEU A 53 89.83 132.78 53.63
C LEU A 53 89.15 132.18 52.38
N LYS A 54 89.83 132.18 51.23
CA LYS A 54 89.30 131.53 50.01
C LYS A 54 89.23 130.01 50.17
N LEU A 55 90.26 129.40 50.76
CA LEU A 55 90.32 127.97 51.03
C LEU A 55 89.21 127.56 52.02
N GLU A 56 88.97 128.36 53.05
CA GLU A 56 87.90 128.16 54.02
C GLU A 56 86.53 128.28 53.35
N LYS A 57 86.31 129.28 52.47
CA LYS A 57 85.07 129.39 51.68
C LYS A 57 84.84 128.20 50.75
N VAL A 58 85.88 127.72 50.07
CA VAL A 58 85.80 126.52 49.22
C VAL A 58 85.50 125.29 50.08
N GLY A 59 86.17 125.13 51.21
CA GLY A 59 85.91 124.05 52.16
C GLY A 59 84.49 124.08 52.72
N ALA A 60 83.97 125.26 53.05
CA ALA A 60 82.59 125.46 53.49
C ALA A 60 81.59 125.13 52.38
N SER A 61 81.85 125.57 51.14
CA SER A 61 81.02 125.26 49.97
C SER A 61 80.97 123.75 49.71
N LEU A 62 82.13 123.07 49.65
CA LEU A 62 82.21 121.63 49.46
C LEU A 62 81.52 120.86 50.58
N LYS A 63 81.67 121.31 51.84
CA LYS A 63 80.97 120.70 52.98
C LYS A 63 79.46 120.86 52.86
N SER A 64 78.99 121.98 52.32
CA SER A 64 77.57 122.19 52.01
C SER A 64 77.09 121.26 50.89
N ASP A 65 77.84 121.16 49.79
CA ASP A 65 77.49 120.29 48.65
C ASP A 65 77.47 118.81 49.04
N ILE A 66 78.44 118.36 49.86
CA ILE A 66 78.47 117.00 50.42
C ILE A 66 77.23 116.77 51.27
N LYS A 67 76.89 117.70 52.16
CA LYS A 67 75.69 117.59 53.01
C LYS A 67 74.41 117.54 52.18
N ASP A 68 74.30 118.34 51.13
CA ASP A 68 73.14 118.32 50.23
C ASP A 68 73.06 117.01 49.43
N LEU A 69 74.20 116.45 49.04
CA LEU A 69 74.26 115.15 48.38
C LEU A 69 73.88 114.02 49.33
N ASP A 70 74.38 114.02 50.56
CA ASP A 70 74.00 113.07 51.61
C ASP A 70 72.48 113.12 51.85
N ASN A 71 71.90 114.31 52.00
CA ASN A 71 70.46 114.48 52.14
C ASN A 71 69.68 113.91 50.93
N LYS A 72 70.20 114.09 49.70
CA LYS A 72 69.59 113.53 48.48
C LYS A 72 69.71 112.00 48.45
N ILE A 73 70.85 111.44 48.84
CA ILE A 73 71.08 110.00 48.95
C ILE A 73 70.11 109.40 49.97
N ASP A 74 70.03 109.98 51.16
CA ASP A 74 69.09 109.56 52.22
C ASP A 74 67.65 109.61 51.71
N THR A 75 67.28 110.66 50.98
CA THR A 75 65.94 110.79 50.38
C THR A 75 65.68 109.69 49.34
N VAL A 76 66.64 109.39 48.47
CA VAL A 76 66.52 108.33 47.45
C VAL A 76 66.45 106.95 48.12
N GLU A 77 67.30 106.68 49.11
CA GLU A 77 67.32 105.42 49.84
C GLU A 77 66.00 105.18 50.57
N ASN A 78 65.49 106.18 51.28
CA ASN A 78 64.18 106.11 51.93
C ASN A 78 63.05 105.85 50.93
N ASN A 79 63.05 106.54 49.78
CA ASN A 79 62.05 106.33 48.74
C ASN A 79 62.13 104.92 48.12
N LEU A 80 63.34 104.39 47.91
CA LEU A 80 63.54 103.03 47.41
C LEU A 80 63.09 101.98 48.42
N ASN A 81 63.42 102.16 49.71
CA ASN A 81 62.97 101.28 50.78
C ASN A 81 61.44 101.24 50.87
N ILE A 82 60.78 102.39 50.81
CA ILE A 82 59.30 102.48 50.77
C ILE A 82 58.73 101.73 49.55
N LYS A 83 59.32 101.92 48.35
CA LYS A 83 58.87 101.21 47.14
C LYS A 83 59.06 99.70 47.25
N ILE A 84 60.20 99.25 47.79
CA ILE A 84 60.49 97.83 48.01
C ILE A 84 59.48 97.23 48.98
N ASP A 85 59.19 97.92 50.09
CA ASP A 85 58.23 97.44 51.09
C ASP A 85 56.81 97.38 50.53
N ASN A 86 56.39 98.37 49.72
CA ASN A 86 55.11 98.33 49.03
C ASN A 86 55.00 97.12 48.10
N VAL A 87 55.99 96.89 47.23
CA VAL A 87 55.99 95.73 46.31
C VAL A 87 56.01 94.41 47.08
N ARG A 88 56.79 94.32 48.18
CA ARG A 88 56.81 93.13 49.04
C ARG A 88 55.43 92.86 49.66
N ASN A 89 54.75 93.90 50.12
CA ASN A 89 53.42 93.77 50.73
C ASN A 89 52.36 93.38 49.69
N GLU A 90 52.40 93.96 48.49
CA GLU A 90 51.53 93.58 47.36
C GLU A 90 51.74 92.11 46.98
N LEU A 91 52.99 91.69 46.72
CA LEU A 91 53.31 90.30 46.39
C LEU A 91 52.88 89.33 47.49
N LYS A 92 53.06 89.70 48.76
CA LYS A 92 52.60 88.88 49.89
C LYS A 92 51.08 88.74 49.92
N SER A 93 50.35 89.80 49.56
CA SER A 93 48.90 89.75 49.43
C SER A 93 48.47 88.85 48.27
N ASP A 94 49.08 89.02 47.09
CA ASP A 94 48.77 88.23 45.90
C ASP A 94 49.04 86.72 46.11
N ILE A 95 50.16 86.38 46.76
CA ILE A 95 50.48 84.99 47.12
C ILE A 95 49.41 84.43 48.04
N LYS A 96 49.00 85.18 49.08
CA LYS A 96 47.96 84.74 50.01
C LYS A 96 46.62 84.52 49.31
N ASP A 97 46.25 85.41 48.39
CA ASP A 97 45.01 85.27 47.61
C ASP A 97 45.06 84.08 46.66
N LEU A 98 46.22 83.80 46.06
CA LEU A 98 46.42 82.62 45.22
C LEU A 98 46.35 81.33 46.04
N ASP A 99 46.98 81.29 47.21
CA ASP A 99 46.91 80.14 48.13
C ASP A 99 45.45 79.85 48.53
N ASN A 100 44.69 80.90 48.89
CA ASN A 100 43.26 80.76 49.20
C ASN A 100 42.45 80.21 48.00
N LYS A 101 42.72 80.69 46.78
CA LYS A 101 42.07 80.18 45.56
C LYS A 101 42.42 78.72 45.30
N ILE A 102 43.68 78.33 45.47
CA ILE A 102 44.15 76.95 45.32
C ILE A 102 43.45 76.03 46.33
N ASP A 103 43.35 76.45 47.59
CA ASP A 103 42.70 75.66 48.63
C ASP A 103 41.20 75.51 48.38
N ASN A 104 40.52 76.56 47.91
CA ASN A 104 39.12 76.47 47.51
C ASN A 104 38.91 75.46 46.38
N VAL A 105 39.69 75.56 45.29
CA VAL A 105 39.59 74.61 44.16
C VAL A 105 39.90 73.18 44.59
N ARG A 106 40.90 72.97 45.46
CA ARG A 106 41.21 71.64 46.02
C ARG A 106 40.05 71.07 46.82
N ASN A 107 39.39 71.89 47.62
CA ASN A 107 38.25 71.47 48.44
C ASN A 107 37.02 71.14 47.59
N GLU A 108 36.73 71.96 46.57
CA GLU A 108 35.66 71.69 45.59
C GLU A 108 35.90 70.37 44.85
N LEU A 109 37.09 70.18 44.27
CA LEU A 109 37.44 68.93 43.57
C LEU A 109 37.36 67.70 44.50
N LYS A 110 37.77 67.83 45.76
CA LYS A 110 37.65 66.75 46.74
C LYS A 110 36.18 66.41 47.04
N SER A 111 35.30 67.41 47.07
CA SER A 111 33.86 67.21 47.22
C SER A 111 33.27 66.50 46.00
N ASP A 112 33.59 66.99 44.79
CA ASP A 112 33.09 66.42 43.53
C ASP A 112 33.52 64.95 43.35
N ILE A 113 34.78 64.63 43.68
CA ILE A 113 35.28 63.25 43.64
C ILE A 113 34.47 62.37 44.61
N LYS A 114 34.24 62.83 45.84
CA LYS A 114 33.47 62.08 46.83
C LYS A 114 32.03 61.85 46.38
N ASP A 115 31.39 62.86 45.79
CA ASP A 115 30.03 62.74 45.27
C ASP A 115 29.95 61.78 44.08
N LEU A 116 30.97 61.78 43.21
CA LEU A 116 31.06 60.83 42.10
C LEU A 116 31.27 59.40 42.60
N ASP A 117 32.15 59.18 43.58
CA ASP A 117 32.37 57.88 44.21
C ASP A 117 31.06 57.33 44.80
N ASN A 118 30.31 58.16 45.53
CA ASN A 118 29.01 57.78 46.08
C ASN A 118 27.99 57.41 44.97
N LYS A 119 27.96 58.18 43.87
CA LYS A 119 27.08 57.88 42.71
C LYS A 119 27.47 56.56 42.06
N ILE A 120 28.77 56.31 41.88
CA ILE A 120 29.28 55.06 41.31
C ILE A 120 28.90 53.87 42.20
N ASP A 121 29.06 53.99 43.52
CA ASP A 121 28.72 52.91 44.46
C ASP A 121 27.22 52.63 44.50
N ASN A 122 26.37 53.66 44.44
CA ASN A 122 24.93 53.48 44.33
C ASN A 122 24.54 52.71 43.05
N VAL A 123 25.04 53.14 41.89
CA VAL A 123 24.77 52.45 40.61
C VAL A 123 25.27 51.01 40.62
N ARG A 124 26.46 50.75 41.19
CA ARG A 124 26.98 49.38 41.35
C ARG A 124 26.08 48.50 42.21
N ASN A 125 25.57 49.05 43.30
CA ASN A 125 24.70 48.31 44.22
C ASN A 125 23.33 48.02 43.59
N GLU A 126 22.74 48.99 42.87
CA GLU A 126 21.50 48.82 42.11
C GLU A 126 21.67 47.72 41.05
N LEU A 127 22.70 47.82 40.20
CA LEU A 127 22.97 46.81 39.16
C LEU A 127 23.20 45.42 39.77
N LYS A 128 23.88 45.33 40.91
CA LYS A 128 24.08 44.04 41.61
C LYS A 128 22.76 43.45 42.11
N SER A 129 21.83 44.29 42.57
CA SER A 129 20.48 43.87 42.97
C SER A 129 19.68 43.39 41.75
N ASP A 130 19.67 44.17 40.67
CA ASP A 130 18.94 43.84 39.44
C ASP A 130 19.42 42.53 38.82
N ILE A 131 20.74 42.30 38.78
CA ILE A 131 21.33 41.03 38.31
C ILE A 131 20.85 39.86 39.17
N LYS A 132 20.87 40.01 40.51
CA LYS A 132 20.42 38.96 41.43
C LYS A 132 18.92 38.65 41.24
N ASP A 133 18.09 39.67 41.06
CA ASP A 133 16.67 39.50 40.83
C ASP A 133 16.39 38.83 39.48
N LEU A 134 17.17 39.15 38.45
CA LEU A 134 17.08 38.49 37.15
C LEU A 134 17.51 37.01 37.23
N ASP A 135 18.60 36.71 37.93
CA ASP A 135 19.06 35.33 38.16
C ASP A 135 17.96 34.50 38.86
N ASN A 136 17.35 35.05 39.92
CA ASN A 136 16.24 34.40 40.62
C ASN A 136 15.04 34.16 39.69
N LYS A 137 14.67 35.13 38.85
CA LYS A 137 13.58 34.98 37.86
C LYS A 137 13.91 33.89 36.84
N ILE A 138 15.14 33.85 36.34
CA ILE A 138 15.61 32.83 35.40
C ILE A 138 15.54 31.43 36.03
N ASP A 139 15.98 31.28 37.28
CA ASP A 139 15.94 30.00 37.98
C ASP A 139 14.52 29.53 38.26
N ASN A 140 13.61 30.44 38.63
CA ASN A 140 12.19 30.11 38.80
C ASN A 140 11.58 29.60 37.49
N VAL A 141 11.76 30.34 36.38
CA VAL A 141 11.26 29.92 35.05
C VAL A 141 11.85 28.58 34.62
N ARG A 142 13.15 28.34 34.85
CA ARG A 142 13.79 27.05 34.56
C ARG A 142 13.17 25.90 35.36
N ASN A 143 12.87 26.12 36.64
CA ASN A 143 12.28 25.11 37.51
C ASN A 143 10.82 24.82 37.13
N GLU A 144 10.03 25.85 36.81
CA GLU A 144 8.66 25.70 36.30
C GLU A 144 8.65 24.89 35.00
N LEU A 145 9.45 25.28 34.00
CA LEU A 145 9.55 24.57 32.73
C LEU A 145 10.00 23.11 32.93
N LYS A 146 10.93 22.85 33.85
CA LYS A 146 11.36 21.48 34.17
C LYS A 146 10.23 20.66 34.79
N SER A 147 9.38 21.27 35.62
CA SER A 147 8.19 20.61 36.18
C SER A 147 7.16 20.32 35.10
N ASP A 148 6.86 21.30 34.25
CA ASP A 148 5.88 21.16 33.15
C ASP A 148 6.29 20.06 32.17
N ILE A 149 7.58 19.99 31.81
CA ILE A 149 8.12 18.93 30.96
C ILE A 149 7.90 17.56 31.61
N LYS A 150 8.23 17.42 32.90
CA LYS A 150 8.06 16.15 33.63
C LYS A 150 6.58 15.74 33.71
N ASP A 151 5.68 16.68 33.95
CA ASP A 151 4.25 16.41 33.99
C ASP A 151 3.69 16.00 32.62
N LEU A 152 4.20 16.62 31.55
CA LEU A 152 3.85 16.24 30.17
C LEU A 152 4.37 14.84 29.83
N ASP A 153 5.61 14.50 30.19
CA ASP A 153 6.18 13.17 29.99
C ASP A 153 5.33 12.10 30.71
N ASN A 154 4.95 12.35 31.97
CA ASN A 154 4.07 11.45 32.72
C ASN A 154 2.69 11.28 32.04
N LYS A 155 2.09 12.36 31.54
CA LYS A 155 0.81 12.30 30.81
C LYS A 155 0.95 11.48 29.52
N ILE A 156 2.03 11.67 28.77
CA ILE A 156 2.31 10.92 27.55
C ILE A 156 2.45 9.43 27.86
N ASP A 157 3.19 9.06 28.90
CA ASP A 157 3.40 7.66 29.27
C ASP A 157 2.10 7.00 29.75
N ASN A 158 1.26 7.71 30.51
CA ASN A 158 -0.07 7.22 30.90
C ASN A 158 -0.95 6.92 29.66
N VAL A 159 -1.06 7.87 28.73
CA VAL A 159 -1.84 7.68 27.49
C VAL A 159 -1.29 6.53 26.65
N ARG A 160 0.03 6.38 26.54
CA ARG A 160 0.66 5.25 25.84
C ARG A 160 0.29 3.91 26.48
N ASN A 161 0.29 3.83 27.80
CA ASN A 161 -0.05 2.61 28.53
C ASN A 161 -1.53 2.25 28.41
N GLU A 162 -2.43 3.24 28.49
CA GLU A 162 -3.87 3.06 28.26
C GLU A 162 -4.13 2.54 26.84
N LEU A 163 -3.60 3.19 25.81
CA LEU A 163 -3.75 2.76 24.42
C LEU A 163 -3.20 1.34 24.19
N LYS A 164 -2.08 0.99 24.82
CA LYS A 164 -1.53 -0.37 24.73
C LYS A 164 -2.45 -1.41 25.35
N SER A 165 -3.13 -1.07 26.45
CA SER A 165 -4.13 -1.94 27.08
C SER A 165 -5.36 -2.09 26.19
N ASP A 166 -5.89 -0.99 25.65
CA ASP A 166 -7.06 -0.99 24.78
C ASP A 166 -6.83 -1.82 23.51
N ILE A 167 -5.64 -1.71 22.90
CA ILE A 167 -5.26 -2.53 21.74
C ILE A 167 -5.27 -4.02 22.11
N LYS A 168 -4.66 -4.38 23.23
CA LYS A 168 -4.62 -5.78 23.70
C LYS A 168 -6.02 -6.33 23.96
N ASP A 169 -6.90 -5.54 24.56
CA ASP A 169 -8.28 -5.94 24.83
C ASP A 169 -9.09 -6.10 23.53
N LEU A 170 -8.82 -5.26 22.54
CA LEU A 170 -9.43 -5.39 21.22
C LEU A 170 -8.95 -6.65 20.48
N ASP A 171 -7.65 -6.95 20.51
CA ASP A 171 -7.08 -8.17 19.94
C ASP A 171 -7.73 -9.42 20.56
N ASN A 172 -7.84 -9.48 21.89
CA ASN A 172 -8.51 -10.58 22.58
C ASN A 172 -9.99 -10.73 22.18
N LYS A 173 -10.71 -9.60 21.97
CA LYS A 173 -12.09 -9.63 21.50
C LYS A 173 -12.20 -10.14 20.07
N ILE A 174 -11.28 -9.74 19.18
CA ILE A 174 -11.20 -10.21 17.81
C ILE A 174 -10.98 -11.73 17.79
N ASP A 175 -9.99 -12.22 18.53
CA ASP A 175 -9.69 -13.66 18.64
C ASP A 175 -10.91 -14.45 19.16
N THR A 176 -11.62 -13.90 20.14
CA THR A 176 -12.83 -14.53 20.70
C THR A 176 -13.94 -14.62 19.65
N VAL A 177 -14.17 -13.55 18.88
CA VAL A 177 -15.18 -13.53 17.81
C VAL A 177 -14.81 -14.49 16.70
N GLU A 178 -13.55 -14.51 16.27
CA GLU A 178 -13.06 -15.42 15.23
C GLU A 178 -13.24 -16.89 15.62
N ASN A 179 -12.84 -17.25 16.84
CA ASN A 179 -13.03 -18.61 17.37
C ASN A 179 -14.51 -19.01 17.42
N ASN A 180 -15.38 -18.12 17.91
CA ASN A 180 -16.82 -18.38 17.96
C ASN A 180 -17.44 -18.56 16.56
N LEU A 181 -16.99 -17.78 15.57
CA LEU A 181 -17.45 -17.92 14.19
C LEU A 181 -16.99 -19.24 13.58
N ASN A 182 -15.73 -19.63 13.79
CA ASN A 182 -15.21 -20.91 13.33
C ASN A 182 -16.01 -22.09 13.90
N ILE A 183 -16.30 -22.08 15.21
CA ILE A 183 -17.15 -23.10 15.85
C ILE A 183 -18.55 -23.15 15.22
N LYS A 184 -19.19 -21.99 15.00
CA LYS A 184 -20.52 -21.94 14.36
C LYS A 184 -20.49 -22.49 12.93
N ILE A 185 -19.46 -22.14 12.15
CA ILE A 185 -19.27 -22.64 10.79
C ILE A 185 -19.11 -24.16 10.80
N ASP A 186 -18.31 -24.70 11.70
CA ASP A 186 -18.08 -26.14 11.80
C ASP A 186 -19.33 -26.90 12.23
N ASN A 187 -20.12 -26.34 13.16
CA ASN A 187 -21.41 -26.92 13.54
C ASN A 187 -22.36 -26.99 12.34
N VAL A 188 -22.55 -25.88 11.60
CA VAL A 188 -23.39 -25.86 10.39
C VAL A 188 -22.90 -26.85 9.33
N ARG A 189 -21.58 -26.94 9.11
CA ARG A 189 -21.00 -27.92 8.17
C ARG A 189 -21.32 -29.36 8.58
N ASN A 190 -21.24 -29.67 9.88
CA ASN A 190 -21.51 -31.01 10.39
C ASN A 190 -23.00 -31.36 10.31
N GLU A 191 -23.90 -30.41 10.62
CA GLU A 191 -25.35 -30.58 10.45
C GLU A 191 -25.70 -30.86 8.99
N LEU A 192 -25.22 -30.01 8.06
CA LEU A 192 -25.46 -30.21 6.61
C LEU A 192 -24.91 -31.55 6.11
N LYS A 193 -23.75 -31.99 6.61
CA LYS A 193 -23.19 -33.31 6.27
C LYS A 193 -24.08 -34.45 6.76
N SER A 194 -24.69 -34.31 7.93
CA SER A 194 -25.65 -35.28 8.46
C SER A 194 -26.93 -35.31 7.62
N ASP A 195 -27.48 -34.15 7.30
CA ASP A 195 -28.69 -34.02 6.47
C ASP A 195 -28.51 -34.64 5.08
N ILE A 196 -27.35 -34.41 4.45
CA ILE A 196 -27.01 -35.03 3.16
C ILE A 196 -26.98 -36.56 3.29
N LYS A 197 -26.34 -37.10 4.33
CA LYS A 197 -26.26 -38.55 4.56
C LYS A 197 -27.66 -39.16 4.79
N ASP A 198 -28.51 -38.48 5.55
CA ASP A 198 -29.88 -38.93 5.78
C ASP A 198 -30.72 -38.90 4.51
N LEU A 199 -30.49 -37.92 3.64
CA LEU A 199 -31.12 -37.85 2.33
C LEU A 199 -30.65 -38.99 1.41
N ASP A 200 -29.35 -39.27 1.37
CA ASP A 200 -28.78 -40.40 0.61
C ASP A 200 -29.41 -41.72 1.05
N ASN A 201 -29.49 -41.98 2.36
CA ASN A 201 -30.14 -43.19 2.90
C ASN A 201 -31.62 -43.29 2.50
N LYS A 202 -32.35 -42.17 2.47
CA LYS A 202 -33.75 -42.14 2.02
C LYS A 202 -33.85 -42.45 0.53
N ILE A 203 -32.96 -41.91 -0.29
CA ILE A 203 -32.88 -42.20 -1.73
C ILE A 203 -32.63 -43.69 -1.94
N ASP A 204 -31.61 -44.26 -1.29
CA ASP A 204 -31.29 -45.70 -1.37
C ASP A 204 -32.50 -46.57 -0.98
N THR A 205 -33.23 -46.18 0.07
CA THR A 205 -34.42 -46.90 0.53
C THR A 205 -35.53 -46.85 -0.53
N VAL A 206 -35.77 -45.68 -1.14
CA VAL A 206 -36.77 -45.53 -2.21
C VAL A 206 -36.38 -46.34 -3.43
N GLU A 207 -35.11 -46.29 -3.84
CA GLU A 207 -34.59 -47.05 -4.99
C GLU A 207 -34.76 -48.56 -4.79
N ASN A 208 -34.38 -49.08 -3.61
CA ASN A 208 -34.56 -50.50 -3.28
C ASN A 208 -36.03 -50.91 -3.30
N ASN A 209 -36.92 -50.12 -2.71
CA ASN A 209 -38.36 -50.39 -2.71
C ASN A 209 -38.95 -50.39 -4.12
N LEU A 210 -38.52 -49.47 -4.99
CA LEU A 210 -38.94 -49.44 -6.40
C LEU A 210 -38.44 -50.67 -7.16
N ASN A 211 -37.18 -51.06 -6.97
CA ASN A 211 -36.63 -52.28 -7.58
C ASN A 211 -37.42 -53.53 -7.17
N ILE A 212 -37.74 -53.70 -5.89
CA ILE A 212 -38.58 -54.81 -5.39
C ILE A 212 -39.97 -54.80 -6.06
N LYS A 213 -40.63 -53.64 -6.15
CA LYS A 213 -41.94 -53.52 -6.82
C LYS A 213 -41.85 -53.89 -8.29
N ILE A 214 -40.81 -53.43 -8.99
CA ILE A 214 -40.57 -53.77 -10.40
C ILE A 214 -40.38 -55.28 -10.57
N ASP A 215 -39.60 -55.91 -9.70
CA ASP A 215 -39.35 -57.35 -9.77
C ASP A 215 -40.60 -58.18 -9.46
N ASN A 216 -41.44 -57.75 -8.51
CA ASN A 216 -42.73 -58.37 -8.24
C ASN A 216 -43.64 -58.31 -9.48
N VAL A 217 -43.80 -57.15 -10.09
CA VAL A 217 -44.60 -56.98 -11.32
C VAL A 217 -44.05 -57.84 -12.47
N ARG A 218 -42.71 -57.89 -12.64
CA ARG A 218 -42.08 -58.77 -13.64
C ARG A 218 -42.40 -60.23 -13.40
N ASN A 219 -42.38 -60.68 -12.15
CA ASN A 219 -42.66 -62.08 -11.80
C ASN A 219 -44.15 -62.43 -11.99
N GLU A 220 -45.06 -61.54 -11.62
CA GLU A 220 -46.50 -61.69 -11.88
C GLU A 220 -46.77 -61.81 -13.39
N LEU A 221 -46.26 -60.88 -14.20
CA LEU A 221 -46.40 -60.93 -15.66
C LEU A 221 -45.81 -62.22 -16.26
N LYS A 222 -44.68 -62.70 -15.73
CA LYS A 222 -44.09 -63.97 -16.17
C LYS A 222 -44.98 -65.18 -15.84
N SER A 223 -45.65 -65.17 -14.69
CA SER A 223 -46.63 -66.20 -14.32
C SER A 223 -47.84 -66.16 -15.23
N ASP A 224 -48.40 -64.97 -15.46
CA ASP A 224 -49.56 -64.77 -16.34
C ASP A 224 -49.28 -65.26 -17.77
N ILE A 225 -48.09 -64.97 -18.30
CA ILE A 225 -47.64 -65.46 -19.61
C ILE A 225 -47.60 -67.00 -19.62
N LYS A 226 -47.03 -67.63 -18.58
CA LYS A 226 -46.96 -69.09 -18.49
C LYS A 226 -48.33 -69.74 -18.40
N ASP A 227 -49.25 -69.16 -17.64
CA ASP A 227 -50.63 -69.64 -17.54
C ASP A 227 -51.37 -69.51 -18.86
N LEU A 228 -51.12 -68.43 -19.62
CA LEU A 228 -51.66 -68.26 -20.96
C LEU A 228 -51.08 -69.30 -21.93
N ASP A 229 -49.78 -69.56 -21.90
CA ASP A 229 -49.13 -70.61 -22.71
C ASP A 229 -49.76 -71.99 -22.42
N ASN A 230 -49.95 -72.35 -21.15
CA ASN A 230 -50.60 -73.60 -20.75
C ASN A 230 -52.05 -73.70 -21.30
N LYS A 231 -52.82 -72.61 -21.23
CA LYS A 231 -54.18 -72.57 -21.79
C LYS A 231 -54.16 -72.76 -23.31
N ILE A 232 -53.23 -72.11 -24.01
CA ILE A 232 -53.05 -72.28 -25.45
C ILE A 232 -52.72 -73.73 -25.80
N ASP A 233 -51.81 -74.37 -25.05
CA ASP A 233 -51.44 -75.76 -25.28
C ASP A 233 -52.59 -76.74 -25.01
N ASN A 234 -53.40 -76.49 -23.96
CA ASN A 234 -54.61 -77.27 -23.71
C ASN A 234 -55.59 -77.18 -24.88
N VAL A 235 -55.90 -75.96 -25.34
CA VAL A 235 -56.79 -75.75 -26.51
C VAL A 235 -56.22 -76.43 -27.76
N ARG A 236 -54.91 -76.34 -28.00
CA ARG A 236 -54.25 -77.04 -29.11
C ARG A 236 -54.41 -78.55 -29.02
N ASN A 237 -54.29 -79.12 -27.83
CA ASN A 237 -54.43 -80.56 -27.60
C ASN A 237 -55.88 -81.03 -27.76
N GLU A 238 -56.86 -80.27 -27.26
CA GLU A 238 -58.29 -80.51 -27.48
C GLU A 238 -58.61 -80.50 -28.97
N LEU A 239 -58.22 -79.45 -29.69
CA LEU A 239 -58.40 -79.35 -31.15
C LEU A 239 -57.74 -80.53 -31.89
N LYS A 240 -56.55 -80.96 -31.47
CA LYS A 240 -55.88 -82.12 -32.05
C LYS A 240 -56.66 -83.42 -31.82
N SER A 241 -57.29 -83.58 -30.65
CA SER A 241 -58.16 -84.72 -30.35
C SER A 241 -59.43 -84.68 -31.19
N ASP A 242 -60.08 -83.53 -31.27
CA ASP A 242 -61.28 -83.31 -32.08
C ASP A 242 -61.03 -83.63 -33.56
N ILE A 243 -59.88 -83.20 -34.10
CA ILE A 243 -59.46 -83.53 -35.47
C ILE A 243 -59.29 -85.05 -35.62
N LYS A 244 -58.62 -85.72 -34.69
CA LYS A 244 -58.44 -87.18 -34.74
C LYS A 244 -59.76 -87.94 -34.65
N ASP A 245 -60.69 -87.50 -33.81
CA ASP A 245 -62.02 -88.07 -33.70
C ASP A 245 -62.83 -87.86 -34.99
N LEU A 246 -62.65 -86.70 -35.64
CA LEU A 246 -63.23 -86.44 -36.94
C LEU A 246 -62.63 -87.34 -38.03
N ASP A 247 -61.31 -87.53 -38.05
CA ASP A 247 -60.62 -88.46 -38.96
C ASP A 247 -61.14 -89.89 -38.79
N ASN A 248 -61.25 -90.39 -37.55
CA ASN A 248 -61.80 -91.73 -37.28
C ASN A 248 -63.26 -91.88 -37.76
N LYS A 249 -64.08 -90.83 -37.61
CA LYS A 249 -65.45 -90.80 -38.13
C LYS A 249 -65.47 -90.84 -39.65
N ILE A 250 -64.57 -90.09 -40.30
CA ILE A 250 -64.40 -90.11 -41.77
C ILE A 250 -64.01 -91.53 -42.22
N ASP A 251 -62.99 -92.15 -41.61
CA ASP A 251 -62.56 -93.52 -41.92
C ASP A 251 -63.70 -94.54 -41.75
N THR A 252 -64.52 -94.38 -40.71
CA THR A 252 -65.68 -95.26 -40.47
C THR A 252 -66.75 -95.09 -41.55
N VAL A 253 -67.03 -93.84 -41.95
CA VAL A 253 -67.97 -93.56 -43.05
C VAL A 253 -67.42 -94.12 -44.36
N GLU A 254 -66.14 -93.93 -44.65
CA GLU A 254 -65.47 -94.45 -45.84
C GLU A 254 -65.53 -95.98 -45.89
N ASN A 255 -65.21 -96.68 -44.79
CA ASN A 255 -65.31 -98.13 -44.70
C ASN A 255 -66.74 -98.64 -44.88
N ASN A 256 -67.73 -97.99 -44.26
CA ASN A 256 -69.13 -98.36 -44.43
C ASN A 256 -69.61 -98.16 -45.88
N LEU A 257 -69.18 -97.09 -46.55
CA LEU A 257 -69.45 -96.86 -47.96
C LEU A 257 -68.80 -97.93 -48.83
N ASN A 258 -67.54 -98.28 -48.57
CA ASN A 258 -66.83 -99.35 -49.29
C ASN A 258 -67.55 -100.71 -49.14
N ILE A 259 -67.99 -101.07 -47.93
CA ILE A 259 -68.78 -102.30 -47.70
C ILE A 259 -70.09 -102.27 -48.49
N LYS A 260 -70.83 -101.16 -48.46
CA LYS A 260 -72.08 -101.02 -49.24
C LYS A 260 -71.81 -101.14 -50.74
N ILE A 261 -70.74 -100.53 -51.24
CA ILE A 261 -70.31 -100.65 -52.65
C ILE A 261 -70.00 -102.11 -52.98
N ASP A 262 -69.27 -102.83 -52.14
CA ASP A 262 -68.95 -104.25 -52.35
C ASP A 262 -70.19 -105.15 -52.30
N THR A 263 -71.13 -104.90 -51.38
CA THR A 263 -72.42 -105.61 -51.32
C THR A 263 -73.19 -105.41 -52.62
N VAL A 264 -73.41 -104.17 -53.04
CA VAL A 264 -74.10 -103.84 -54.30
C VAL A 264 -73.39 -104.49 -55.49
N LYS A 265 -72.06 -104.45 -55.53
CA LYS A 265 -71.26 -105.09 -56.58
C LYS A 265 -71.44 -106.61 -56.61
N ASN A 266 -71.53 -107.27 -55.45
CA ASN A 266 -71.75 -108.71 -55.36
C ASN A 266 -73.18 -109.11 -55.70
N GLU A 267 -74.18 -108.32 -55.28
CA GLU A 267 -75.59 -108.49 -55.69
C GLU A 267 -75.71 -108.40 -57.20
N LEU A 268 -75.19 -107.32 -57.81
CA LEU A 268 -75.12 -107.16 -59.27
C LEU A 268 -74.43 -108.35 -59.95
N LYS A 269 -73.32 -108.84 -59.38
CA LYS A 269 -72.61 -110.02 -59.92
C LYS A 269 -73.46 -111.29 -59.83
N SER A 270 -74.22 -111.47 -58.76
CA SER A 270 -75.16 -112.59 -58.61
C SER A 270 -76.32 -112.46 -59.59
N ASP A 271 -76.91 -111.27 -59.70
CA ASP A 271 -77.98 -110.99 -60.65
C ASP A 271 -77.54 -111.27 -62.09
N ILE A 272 -76.32 -110.86 -62.46
CA ILE A 272 -75.72 -111.18 -63.76
C ILE A 272 -75.58 -112.70 -63.93
N LYS A 273 -75.11 -113.43 -62.90
CA LYS A 273 -74.96 -114.89 -62.95
C LYS A 273 -76.32 -115.61 -63.07
N ASP A 274 -77.34 -115.13 -62.38
CA ASP A 274 -78.70 -115.65 -62.50
C ASP A 274 -79.28 -115.36 -63.88
N LEU A 275 -78.96 -114.21 -64.45
CA LEU A 275 -79.28 -113.88 -65.83
C LEU A 275 -78.56 -114.84 -66.80
N ASP A 276 -77.28 -115.10 -66.60
CA ASP A 276 -76.50 -116.06 -67.39
C ASP A 276 -77.09 -117.47 -67.29
N ASN A 277 -77.44 -117.94 -66.09
CA ASN A 277 -78.10 -119.24 -65.89
C ASN A 277 -79.46 -119.32 -66.60
N LYS A 278 -80.26 -118.24 -66.54
CA LYS A 278 -81.53 -118.16 -67.29
C LYS A 278 -81.28 -118.22 -68.79
N ILE A 279 -80.27 -117.49 -69.29
CA ILE A 279 -79.86 -117.52 -70.69
C ILE A 279 -79.44 -118.94 -71.08
N ASP A 280 -78.64 -119.63 -70.27
CA ASP A 280 -78.19 -121.01 -70.52
C ASP A 280 -79.35 -122.00 -70.49
N ASN A 281 -80.31 -121.86 -69.57
CA ASN A 281 -81.52 -122.67 -69.56
C ASN A 281 -82.34 -122.47 -70.83
N VAL A 282 -82.60 -121.22 -71.23
CA VAL A 282 -83.29 -120.92 -72.50
C VAL A 282 -82.50 -121.51 -73.68
N ARG A 283 -81.17 -121.42 -73.66
CA ARG A 283 -80.30 -121.98 -74.70
C ARG A 283 -80.40 -123.51 -74.76
N ASN A 284 -80.49 -124.18 -73.62
CA ASN A 284 -80.63 -125.63 -73.50
C ASN A 284 -82.02 -126.12 -73.89
N GLU A 285 -83.07 -125.40 -73.51
CA GLU A 285 -84.44 -125.64 -73.97
C GLU A 285 -84.51 -125.51 -75.49
N LEU A 286 -83.97 -124.43 -76.06
CA LEU A 286 -83.89 -124.25 -77.52
C LEU A 286 -83.14 -125.41 -78.20
N LYS A 287 -82.05 -125.87 -77.59
CA LYS A 287 -81.26 -127.00 -78.08
C LYS A 287 -82.04 -128.33 -78.01
N SER A 288 -82.85 -128.52 -76.98
CA SER A 288 -83.74 -129.68 -76.84
C SER A 288 -84.88 -129.63 -77.86
N ASP A 289 -85.53 -128.48 -78.02
CA ASP A 289 -86.59 -128.27 -79.00
C ASP A 289 -86.08 -128.51 -80.42
N ILE A 290 -84.87 -128.05 -80.76
CA ILE A 290 -84.21 -128.35 -82.04
C ILE A 290 -83.98 -129.86 -82.19
N LYS A 291 -83.52 -130.55 -81.14
CA LYS A 291 -83.27 -132.00 -81.16
C LYS A 291 -84.55 -132.81 -81.33
N ASP A 292 -85.64 -132.40 -80.69
CA ASP A 292 -86.95 -133.02 -80.85
C ASP A 292 -87.54 -132.76 -82.24
N LEU A 293 -87.28 -131.57 -82.81
CA LEU A 293 -87.60 -131.29 -84.21
C LEU A 293 -86.82 -132.23 -85.15
N ASP A 294 -85.52 -132.41 -84.91
CA ASP A 294 -84.64 -133.29 -85.69
C ASP A 294 -85.13 -134.74 -85.63
N ASN A 295 -85.46 -135.24 -84.43
CA ASN A 295 -86.04 -136.56 -84.23
C ASN A 295 -87.37 -136.74 -84.97
N LYS A 296 -88.27 -135.74 -84.95
CA LYS A 296 -89.53 -135.78 -85.71
C LYS A 296 -89.30 -135.81 -87.22
N ILE A 297 -88.31 -135.08 -87.71
CA ILE A 297 -87.93 -135.09 -89.14
C ILE A 297 -87.41 -136.48 -89.53
N ASP A 298 -86.59 -137.10 -88.69
CA ASP A 298 -86.06 -138.45 -88.94
C ASP A 298 -87.16 -139.53 -88.94
N VAL A 299 -88.10 -139.47 -88.00
CA VAL A 299 -89.26 -140.39 -87.95
C VAL A 299 -90.12 -140.25 -89.21
N ASN A 300 -90.47 -139.01 -89.61
CA ASN A 300 -91.24 -138.77 -90.82
C ASN A 300 -90.51 -139.24 -92.08
N LYS A 301 -89.17 -139.10 -92.12
CA LYS A 301 -88.34 -139.60 -93.22
C LYS A 301 -88.32 -141.13 -93.27
N MET A 302 -88.31 -141.82 -92.13
CA MET A 302 -88.40 -143.28 -92.05
C MET A 302 -89.77 -143.82 -92.48
N GLU A 303 -90.87 -143.18 -92.06
CA GLU A 303 -92.24 -143.56 -92.46
C GLU A 303 -92.47 -143.37 -93.97
N LEU A 304 -91.95 -142.30 -94.57
CA LEU A 304 -92.02 -142.10 -96.02
C LEU A 304 -91.24 -143.20 -96.78
N LYS A 305 -90.10 -143.63 -96.23
CA LYS A 305 -89.25 -144.66 -96.83
C LYS A 305 -89.88 -146.05 -96.74
N SER A 306 -90.58 -146.35 -95.64
CA SER A 306 -91.29 -147.63 -95.46
C SER A 306 -92.53 -147.72 -96.35
N THR A 307 -93.29 -146.63 -96.47
CA THR A 307 -94.48 -146.56 -97.35
C THR A 307 -94.13 -146.67 -98.83
N LEU A 308 -93.05 -146.04 -99.30
CA LEU A 308 -92.55 -146.21 -100.68
C LEU A 308 -92.10 -147.65 -100.98
N ARG A 309 -91.44 -148.31 -100.01
CA ARG A 309 -91.05 -149.72 -100.15
C ARG A 309 -92.25 -150.65 -100.29
N LEU A 310 -93.31 -150.40 -99.51
CA LEU A 310 -94.54 -151.19 -99.55
C LEU A 310 -95.25 -151.04 -100.91
N HIS A 311 -95.33 -149.81 -101.43
CA HIS A 311 -95.91 -149.55 -102.75
C HIS A 311 -95.09 -150.24 -103.87
N ASN A 312 -93.75 -150.15 -103.84
CA ASN A 312 -92.91 -150.86 -104.81
C ASN A 312 -93.08 -152.38 -104.78
N TRP A 313 -93.28 -152.96 -103.59
CA TRP A 313 -93.53 -154.40 -103.44
C TRP A 313 -94.91 -154.80 -103.98
N MET A 314 -95.95 -153.99 -103.73
CA MET A 314 -97.30 -154.21 -104.26
C MET A 314 -97.37 -154.11 -105.78
N PHE A 315 -96.61 -153.22 -106.42
CA PHE A 315 -96.58 -153.12 -107.88
C PHE A 315 -95.91 -154.34 -108.55
N GLY A 316 -94.89 -154.92 -107.92
CA GLY A 316 -94.17 -156.09 -108.46
C GLY A 316 -95.00 -157.38 -108.52
N THR A 317 -95.86 -157.60 -107.53
CA THR A 317 -96.73 -158.81 -107.46
C THR A 317 -97.88 -158.75 -108.45
N ILE A 318 -98.44 -157.57 -108.70
CA ILE A 318 -99.53 -157.37 -109.67
C ILE A 318 -99.05 -157.66 -111.10
N ILE A 319 -97.85 -157.21 -111.48
CA ILE A 319 -97.31 -157.36 -112.84
C ILE A 319 -97.07 -158.82 -113.22
N THR A 320 -96.61 -159.65 -112.29
CA THR A 320 -96.20 -161.03 -112.63
C THR A 320 -97.39 -161.98 -112.75
N ILE A 321 -98.42 -161.81 -111.92
CA ILE A 321 -99.67 -162.57 -112.02
C ILE A 321 -100.34 -162.32 -113.39
N SER A 322 -100.27 -161.10 -113.90
CA SER A 322 -100.82 -160.76 -115.23
C SER A 322 -100.10 -161.44 -116.40
N ILE A 323 -98.81 -161.75 -116.28
CA ILE A 323 -98.03 -162.41 -117.35
C ILE A 323 -98.26 -163.92 -117.37
N GLY A 324 -98.47 -164.55 -116.21
CA GLY A 324 -98.73 -165.99 -116.11
C GLY A 324 -100.05 -166.43 -116.77
N ILE A 325 -101.06 -165.55 -116.77
CA ILE A 325 -102.39 -165.81 -117.35
C ILE A 325 -102.36 -165.67 -118.88
N LEU A 326 -101.51 -164.79 -119.42
CA LEU A 326 -101.47 -164.53 -120.87
C LEU A 326 -100.82 -165.67 -121.66
N LEU A 327 -99.84 -166.36 -121.09
CA LEU A 327 -99.12 -167.43 -121.79
C LEU A 327 -99.87 -168.77 -121.82
N THR A 328 -100.82 -169.00 -120.92
CA THR A 328 -101.65 -170.22 -120.92
C THR A 328 -102.76 -170.18 -121.97
N LEU A 329 -103.11 -169.01 -122.50
CA LEU A 329 -104.19 -168.85 -123.48
C LEU A 329 -103.72 -168.86 -124.94
N ILE A 330 -102.42 -168.70 -125.20
CA ILE A 330 -101.99 -168.32 -126.55
C ILE A 330 -101.51 -169.46 -127.44
N PHE A 331 -100.92 -170.58 -126.99
CA PHE A 331 -100.59 -171.66 -127.94
C PHE A 331 -100.79 -173.07 -127.37
N LYS A 332 -102.01 -173.53 -127.60
CA LYS A 332 -102.33 -174.89 -128.06
C LYS A 332 -102.27 -174.92 -129.59
#